data_AF-A0A949CZP8-F1
#
_entry.id   AF-A0A949CZP8-F1
#
_cell.length_a   1.000
_cell.length_b   1.000
_cell.length_c   1.000
_cell.angle_alpha   90.00
_cell.angle_beta   90.00
_cell.angle_gamma   90.00
#
_symmetry.space_group_name_H-M   'P 1'
#
loop_
_entity.id
_entity.type
_entity.pdbx_description
1 polymer ?
#
loop_
_entity_poly.entity_id
_entity_poly.type
_entity_poly.pdbx_seq_one_letter_code
_entity_poly.pdbx_strand_id
1 'polypeptide(L)'
;LDLHTRQHGYTECYTPYIVNREVLEGTGQLPKFRNDMFWVYRGAEGEGGGQGDEAPVEQYLISTSEISLTNSVREQILDAAQLPLKLTAHSPCFRSEAGSGGRDIRGMIRQHQFDKVEMVQITTPEQSNAALEEMVSHAEAVLQALELPYRVVTLCSGDMGFSGAKTYDLEVWLPAQNTYREISSCSNCEAFQARRMQARFRNAAGKPELVHTLNGSGVAVGRAMVAVLENHQNADGSVNVPAALRPYLGGDAVLKPV
;
A
#
# COMPACT_ATOMS: atom_id res chain seq x y z
N LEU A 1 8.42 3.16 8.08
CA LEU A 1 9.31 2.06 7.62
C LEU A 1 10.03 1.43 8.81
N ASP A 2 10.87 2.16 9.55
CA ASP A 2 11.59 1.68 10.75
C ASP A 2 10.72 0.92 11.76
N LEU A 3 9.50 1.40 12.05
CA LEU A 3 8.58 0.70 12.94
C LEU A 3 8.27 -0.72 12.46
N HIS A 4 7.95 -0.88 11.17
CA HIS A 4 7.60 -2.18 10.60
C HIS A 4 8.79 -3.13 10.54
N THR A 5 9.98 -2.61 10.21
CA THR A 5 11.18 -3.44 10.03
C THR A 5 11.82 -3.84 11.36
N ARG A 6 11.84 -2.93 12.35
CA ARG A 6 12.49 -3.18 13.65
C ARG A 6 11.58 -3.82 14.69
N GLN A 7 10.26 -3.55 14.64
CA GLN A 7 9.34 -3.98 15.71
C GLN A 7 8.31 -4.98 15.21
N HIS A 8 7.80 -4.81 13.99
CA HIS A 8 6.72 -5.66 13.46
C HIS A 8 7.21 -6.83 12.60
N GLY A 9 8.52 -7.01 12.44
CA GLY A 9 9.14 -8.15 11.76
C GLY A 9 8.97 -8.19 10.24
N TYR A 10 8.74 -7.05 9.59
CA TYR A 10 8.69 -6.98 8.13
C TYR A 10 10.10 -6.88 7.53
N THR A 11 10.31 -7.59 6.42
CA THR A 11 11.51 -7.45 5.60
C THR A 11 11.36 -6.26 4.68
N GLU A 12 12.32 -5.33 4.73
CA GLU A 12 12.35 -4.17 3.83
C GLU A 12 12.74 -4.58 2.41
N CYS A 13 12.00 -4.09 1.43
CA CYS A 13 12.23 -4.38 0.02
C CYS A 13 12.30 -3.09 -0.80
N TYR A 14 13.29 -3.00 -1.68
CA TYR A 14 13.30 -2.04 -2.77
C TYR A 14 12.75 -2.71 -4.03
N THR A 15 11.61 -2.23 -4.54
CA THR A 15 10.89 -2.88 -5.64
C THR A 15 10.81 -2.00 -6.88
N PRO A 16 10.72 -2.58 -8.10
CA PRO A 16 10.47 -1.81 -9.32
C PRO A 16 9.17 -1.01 -9.25
N TYR A 17 9.19 0.22 -9.79
CA TYR A 17 8.01 1.08 -9.91
C TYR A 17 7.32 0.96 -11.27
N ILE A 18 8.02 0.42 -12.27
CA ILE A 18 7.49 0.05 -13.57
C ILE A 18 7.44 -1.46 -13.64
N VAL A 19 6.26 -2.01 -13.95
CA VAL A 19 6.01 -3.44 -13.98
C VAL A 19 5.31 -3.84 -15.28
N ASN A 20 5.44 -5.11 -15.66
CA ASN A 20 4.77 -5.63 -16.83
C ASN A 20 3.28 -5.90 -16.55
N ARG A 21 2.51 -6.16 -17.61
CA ARG A 21 1.07 -6.40 -17.56
C ARG A 21 0.66 -7.54 -16.62
N GLU A 22 1.35 -8.68 -16.72
CA GLU A 22 1.08 -9.89 -15.94
C GLU A 22 1.21 -9.68 -14.43
N VAL A 23 1.97 -8.66 -14.03
CA VAL A 23 2.15 -8.30 -12.62
C VAL A 23 0.86 -7.70 -12.05
N LEU A 24 0.20 -6.81 -12.80
CA LEU A 24 -1.09 -6.20 -12.45
C LEU A 24 -2.25 -7.17 -12.55
N GLU A 25 -2.19 -8.13 -13.49
CA GLU A 25 -3.21 -9.16 -13.61
C GLU A 25 -3.22 -10.10 -12.40
N GLY A 26 -2.07 -10.31 -11.77
CA GLY A 26 -1.92 -11.10 -10.55
C GLY A 26 -2.62 -10.50 -9.35
N THR A 27 -2.45 -9.20 -9.11
CA THR A 27 -3.01 -8.49 -7.95
C THR A 27 -4.41 -7.93 -8.19
N GLY A 28 -4.89 -7.96 -9.45
CA GLY A 28 -6.29 -7.69 -9.80
C GLY A 28 -6.56 -6.30 -10.37
N GLN A 29 -5.53 -5.46 -10.56
CA GLN A 29 -5.68 -4.17 -11.23
C GLN A 29 -6.08 -4.36 -12.69
N LEU A 30 -5.48 -5.33 -13.39
CA LEU A 30 -5.87 -5.68 -14.75
C LEU A 30 -6.78 -6.92 -14.81
N PRO A 31 -7.72 -6.97 -15.77
CA PRO A 31 -7.95 -5.99 -16.85
C PRO A 31 -8.89 -4.82 -16.46
N LYS A 32 -9.60 -4.91 -15.32
CA LYS A 32 -10.75 -4.06 -15.00
C LYS A 32 -10.39 -2.57 -14.79
N PHE A 33 -9.26 -2.29 -14.15
CA PHE A 33 -8.87 -0.95 -13.71
C PHE A 33 -7.75 -0.36 -14.56
N ARG A 34 -7.67 -0.71 -15.84
CA ARG A 34 -6.63 -0.18 -16.76
C ARG A 34 -6.62 1.36 -16.78
N ASN A 35 -7.80 1.98 -16.73
CA ASN A 35 -7.93 3.44 -16.77
C ASN A 35 -7.43 4.14 -15.50
N ASP A 36 -7.23 3.40 -14.40
CA ASP A 36 -6.73 3.93 -13.13
C ASP A 36 -5.19 3.96 -13.09
N MET A 37 -4.55 3.31 -14.06
CA MET A 37 -3.10 3.15 -14.14
C MET A 37 -2.49 4.16 -15.12
N PHE A 38 -1.27 4.61 -14.82
CA PHE A 38 -0.38 5.18 -15.83
C PHE A 38 0.40 4.05 -16.52
N TRP A 39 0.64 4.18 -17.82
CA TRP A 39 1.44 3.24 -18.60
C TRP A 39 2.44 3.97 -19.50
N VAL A 40 3.50 3.26 -19.86
CA VAL A 40 4.59 3.68 -20.74
C VAL A 40 4.88 2.58 -21.75
N TYR A 41 5.50 2.94 -22.87
CA TYR A 41 5.99 1.97 -23.84
C TYR A 41 7.51 1.84 -23.72
N ARG A 42 8.00 0.61 -23.55
CA ARG A 42 9.44 0.33 -23.48
C ARG A 42 10.08 0.66 -24.83
N GLY A 43 11.13 1.48 -24.80
CA GLY A 43 11.94 1.78 -25.98
C GLY A 43 11.23 2.60 -27.07
N ALA A 44 10.15 3.31 -26.73
CA ALA A 44 9.48 4.19 -27.68
C ALA A 44 10.33 5.44 -27.96
N GLU A 45 11.25 5.34 -28.92
CA GLU A 45 11.71 6.50 -29.69
C GLU A 45 10.58 6.94 -30.62
N GLY A 46 10.44 8.25 -30.84
CA GLY A 46 9.58 8.78 -31.91
C GLY A 46 9.89 8.11 -33.25
N GLU A 47 8.93 8.12 -34.17
CA GLU A 47 9.00 7.57 -35.53
C GLU A 47 10.44 7.24 -36.03
N GLY A 48 10.94 6.03 -35.75
CA GLY A 48 12.20 5.52 -36.31
C GLY A 48 13.37 5.23 -35.36
N GLY A 49 13.15 4.56 -34.22
CA GLY A 49 14.25 4.30 -33.27
C GLY A 49 14.25 2.97 -32.51
N GLY A 50 13.65 1.92 -33.08
CA GLY A 50 13.87 0.54 -32.64
C GLY A 50 14.66 -0.21 -33.71
N GLN A 51 15.81 -0.77 -33.36
CA GLN A 51 16.43 -1.82 -34.17
C GLN A 51 15.56 -3.09 -34.08
N GLY A 52 14.54 -3.21 -34.94
CA GLY A 52 13.75 -4.43 -35.14
C GLY A 52 12.23 -4.21 -35.20
N ASP A 53 11.52 -5.14 -35.84
CA ASP A 53 10.06 -5.21 -36.01
C ASP A 53 9.27 -5.55 -34.70
N GLU A 54 9.83 -5.28 -33.51
CA GLU A 54 9.16 -5.60 -32.26
C GLU A 54 8.07 -4.58 -31.91
N ALA A 55 6.86 -5.07 -31.64
CA ALA A 55 5.76 -4.22 -31.17
C ALA A 55 6.12 -3.57 -29.83
N PRO A 56 5.78 -2.28 -29.61
CA PRO A 56 6.10 -1.58 -28.38
C PRO A 56 5.49 -2.30 -27.17
N VAL A 57 6.33 -2.63 -26.19
CA VAL A 57 5.90 -3.34 -24.98
C VAL A 57 5.33 -2.35 -23.99
N GLU A 58 4.03 -2.47 -23.71
CA GLU A 58 3.35 -1.70 -22.68
C GLU A 58 3.77 -2.14 -21.27
N GLN A 59 4.19 -1.17 -20.45
CA GLN A 59 4.50 -1.35 -19.03
C GLN A 59 3.75 -0.33 -18.19
N TYR A 60 3.56 -0.61 -16.92
CA TYR A 60 2.68 0.16 -16.04
C TYR A 60 3.45 0.69 -14.84
N LEU A 61 3.16 1.93 -14.45
CA LEU A 61 3.59 2.46 -13.17
C LEU A 61 2.71 1.88 -12.06
N ILE A 62 3.30 1.48 -10.92
CA ILE A 62 2.56 0.90 -9.81
C ILE A 62 1.66 1.93 -9.11
N SER A 63 0.44 1.53 -8.76
CA SER A 63 -0.50 2.33 -7.96
C SER A 63 -0.37 2.08 -6.44
N THR A 64 0.49 1.12 -6.07
CA THR A 64 0.88 0.71 -4.72
C THR A 64 2.02 -0.32 -4.80
N SER A 65 2.92 -0.37 -3.80
CA SER A 65 3.93 -1.44 -3.72
C SER A 65 3.33 -2.83 -3.50
N GLU A 66 2.05 -2.95 -3.11
CA GLU A 66 1.32 -4.23 -3.05
C GLU A 66 1.54 -5.03 -4.33
N ILE A 67 1.46 -4.34 -5.48
CA ILE A 67 1.63 -4.93 -6.81
C ILE A 67 2.96 -5.66 -6.88
N SER A 68 4.08 -4.97 -6.67
CA SER A 68 5.41 -5.57 -6.80
C SER A 68 5.72 -6.57 -5.67
N LEU A 69 5.33 -6.27 -4.43
CA LEU A 69 5.62 -7.11 -3.26
C LEU A 69 4.87 -8.44 -3.30
N THR A 70 3.57 -8.43 -3.57
CA THR A 70 2.76 -9.66 -3.60
C THR A 70 3.17 -10.55 -4.77
N ASN A 71 3.62 -9.93 -5.86
CA ASN A 71 4.14 -10.62 -7.02
C ASN A 71 5.50 -11.29 -6.80
N SER A 72 6.21 -10.99 -5.70
CA SER A 72 7.50 -11.63 -5.40
C SER A 72 7.41 -13.14 -5.23
N VAL A 73 6.21 -13.67 -4.98
CA VAL A 73 5.92 -15.12 -4.84
C VAL A 73 5.18 -15.71 -6.05
N ARG A 74 5.13 -14.99 -7.18
CA ARG A 74 4.54 -15.49 -8.43
C ARG A 74 5.11 -16.85 -8.81
N GLU A 75 4.24 -17.78 -9.20
CA GLU A 75 4.61 -19.09 -9.76
C GLU A 75 5.53 -19.93 -8.86
N GLN A 76 5.63 -19.57 -7.58
CA GLN A 76 6.44 -20.28 -6.60
C GLN A 76 5.62 -21.29 -5.81
N ILE A 77 6.31 -22.34 -5.34
CA ILE A 77 5.83 -23.25 -4.31
C ILE A 77 6.73 -23.05 -3.09
N LEU A 78 6.25 -22.27 -2.13
CA LEU A 78 6.94 -21.91 -0.90
C LEU A 78 6.99 -23.10 0.08
N ASP A 79 8.01 -23.11 0.93
CA ASP A 79 8.04 -24.00 2.10
C ASP A 79 7.10 -23.43 3.17
N ALA A 80 6.27 -24.27 3.80
CA ALA A 80 5.40 -23.86 4.91
C ALA A 80 6.20 -23.24 6.06
N ALA A 81 7.45 -23.68 6.29
CA ALA A 81 8.32 -23.13 7.33
C ALA A 81 8.74 -21.67 7.09
N GLN A 82 8.58 -21.15 5.88
CA GLN A 82 8.84 -19.75 5.54
C GLN A 82 7.63 -18.83 5.79
N LEU A 83 6.45 -19.40 6.07
CA LEU A 83 5.22 -18.64 6.26
C LEU A 83 4.97 -18.34 7.76
N PRO A 84 4.48 -17.14 8.10
CA PRO A 84 4.12 -16.05 7.19
C PRO A 84 5.34 -15.26 6.68
N LEU A 85 5.36 -14.92 5.38
CA LEU A 85 6.28 -13.91 4.85
C LEU A 85 5.69 -12.52 5.12
N LYS A 86 6.48 -11.61 5.70
CA LYS A 86 6.09 -10.23 6.00
C LYS A 86 7.03 -9.29 5.25
N LEU A 87 6.52 -8.57 4.25
CA LEU A 87 7.29 -7.69 3.37
C LEU A 87 6.79 -6.23 3.47
N THR A 88 7.70 -5.27 3.46
CA THR A 88 7.35 -3.84 3.46
C THR A 88 8.21 -3.06 2.47
N ALA A 89 7.64 -2.04 1.86
CA ALA A 89 8.37 -1.13 0.98
C ALA A 89 7.83 0.30 1.14
N HIS A 90 8.71 1.27 0.96
CA HIS A 90 8.35 2.65 0.70
C HIS A 90 8.46 2.91 -0.80
N SER A 91 7.38 3.36 -1.45
CA SER A 91 7.42 3.74 -2.86
C SER A 91 6.55 4.94 -3.17
N PRO A 92 6.88 5.70 -4.23
CA PRO A 92 5.90 6.51 -4.92
C PRO A 92 4.81 5.58 -5.50
N CYS A 93 3.58 6.06 -5.49
CA CYS A 93 2.40 5.40 -6.02
C CYS A 93 1.74 6.31 -7.05
N PHE A 94 1.40 5.76 -8.22
CA PHE A 94 0.88 6.51 -9.36
C PHE A 94 -0.56 6.09 -9.67
N ARG A 95 -1.50 7.05 -9.62
CA ARG A 95 -2.92 6.82 -9.92
C ARG A 95 -3.45 7.90 -10.85
N SER A 96 -4.16 7.51 -11.90
CA SER A 96 -4.76 8.48 -12.82
C SER A 96 -5.87 9.31 -12.14
N GLU A 97 -6.43 8.81 -11.03
CA GLU A 97 -7.57 9.41 -10.32
C GLU A 97 -8.77 9.66 -11.26
N ALA A 98 -8.93 8.80 -12.28
CA ALA A 98 -10.02 8.88 -13.24
C ALA A 98 -11.39 8.88 -12.53
N GLY A 99 -12.27 9.81 -12.92
CA GLY A 99 -13.61 9.93 -12.34
C GLY A 99 -13.69 10.71 -11.03
N SER A 100 -12.59 11.30 -10.53
CA SER A 100 -12.60 12.11 -9.30
C SER A 100 -13.05 13.58 -9.46
N GLY A 101 -13.72 13.93 -10.56
CA GLY A 101 -14.03 15.31 -10.94
C GLY A 101 -14.60 16.15 -9.80
N GLY A 102 -13.86 17.18 -9.39
CA GLY A 102 -14.24 18.14 -8.35
C GLY A 102 -14.07 17.68 -6.90
N ARG A 103 -13.68 16.42 -6.63
CA ARG A 103 -13.45 15.92 -5.27
C ARG A 103 -11.99 16.09 -4.85
N ASP A 104 -11.77 16.59 -3.63
CA ASP A 104 -10.44 16.77 -3.01
C ASP A 104 -9.42 17.55 -3.87
N ILE A 105 -9.89 18.54 -4.63
CA ILE A 105 -9.07 19.33 -5.57
C ILE A 105 -7.99 20.21 -4.91
N ARG A 106 -8.07 20.42 -3.59
CA ARG A 106 -7.14 21.25 -2.82
C ARG A 106 -6.39 20.39 -1.78
N GLY A 107 -5.09 20.61 -1.67
CA GLY A 107 -4.24 19.93 -0.68
C GLY A 107 -3.65 18.63 -1.20
N MET A 108 -3.27 17.72 -0.30
CA MET A 108 -2.49 16.51 -0.61
C MET A 108 -3.25 15.19 -0.36
N ILE A 109 -4.58 15.25 -0.19
CA ILE A 109 -5.40 14.07 0.11
C ILE A 109 -5.54 13.14 -1.12
N ARG A 110 -5.64 13.74 -2.32
CA ARG A 110 -5.75 13.06 -3.60
C ARG A 110 -4.76 13.69 -4.58
N GLN A 111 -3.81 12.89 -5.07
CA GLN A 111 -2.74 13.32 -5.97
C GLN A 111 -2.47 12.21 -6.99
N HIS A 112 -1.95 12.56 -8.16
CA HIS A 112 -1.54 11.55 -9.14
C HIS A 112 -0.32 10.75 -8.69
N GLN A 113 0.54 11.38 -7.89
CA GLN A 113 1.68 10.74 -7.26
C GLN A 113 1.63 11.02 -5.75
N PHE A 114 1.80 9.97 -4.95
CA PHE A 114 1.91 10.08 -3.50
C PHE A 114 2.79 8.95 -2.95
N ASP A 115 3.42 9.20 -1.82
CA ASP A 115 4.24 8.17 -1.16
C ASP A 115 3.40 7.31 -0.22
N LYS A 116 3.74 6.01 -0.18
CA LYS A 116 3.12 5.04 0.72
C LYS A 116 4.16 4.08 1.26
N VAL A 117 4.02 3.73 2.55
CA VAL A 117 4.65 2.54 3.13
C VAL A 117 3.65 1.40 3.07
N GLU A 118 3.97 0.35 2.34
CA GLU A 118 3.13 -0.85 2.20
C GLU A 118 3.52 -1.92 3.21
N MET A 119 2.55 -2.68 3.68
CA MET A 119 2.72 -3.98 4.33
C MET A 119 2.07 -5.04 3.46
N VAL A 120 2.79 -6.12 3.17
CA VAL A 120 2.25 -7.32 2.53
C VAL A 120 2.56 -8.52 3.39
N GLN A 121 1.57 -9.39 3.60
CA GLN A 121 1.77 -10.69 4.21
C GLN A 121 1.33 -11.82 3.27
N ILE A 122 2.16 -12.86 3.17
CA ILE A 122 1.85 -14.11 2.49
C ILE A 122 1.77 -15.18 3.57
N THR A 123 0.62 -15.86 3.67
CA THR A 123 0.27 -16.71 4.82
C THR A 123 -0.28 -18.05 4.36
N THR A 124 -0.36 -19.04 5.27
CA THR A 124 -1.24 -20.19 5.03
C THR A 124 -2.71 -19.77 5.17
N PRO A 125 -3.67 -20.49 4.57
CA PRO A 125 -5.09 -20.17 4.68
C PRO A 125 -5.61 -20.03 6.11
N GLU A 126 -5.11 -20.86 7.03
CA GLU A 126 -5.55 -20.90 8.43
C GLU A 126 -5.10 -19.67 9.22
N GLN A 127 -4.00 -19.04 8.80
CA GLN A 127 -3.40 -17.90 9.49
C GLN A 127 -3.94 -16.56 9.00
N SER A 128 -4.56 -16.50 7.82
CA SER A 128 -4.84 -15.22 7.14
C SER A 128 -5.74 -14.28 7.95
N ASN A 129 -6.75 -14.80 8.64
CA ASN A 129 -7.63 -13.94 9.44
C ASN A 129 -6.90 -13.32 10.64
N ALA A 130 -6.07 -14.08 11.33
CA ALA A 130 -5.26 -13.55 12.42
C ALA A 130 -4.20 -12.55 11.91
N ALA A 131 -3.62 -12.82 10.74
CA ALA A 131 -2.69 -11.91 10.08
C ALA A 131 -3.34 -10.57 9.69
N LEU A 132 -4.63 -10.57 9.32
CA LEU A 132 -5.36 -9.32 9.04
C LEU A 132 -5.48 -8.46 10.31
N GLU A 133 -5.92 -9.05 11.42
CA GLU A 133 -6.05 -8.31 12.68
C GLU A 133 -4.68 -7.81 13.17
N GLU A 134 -3.61 -8.61 13.02
CA GLU A 134 -2.23 -8.20 13.30
C GLU A 134 -1.80 -7.02 12.40
N MET A 135 -2.07 -7.08 11.10
CA MET A 135 -1.74 -6.03 10.14
C MET A 135 -2.47 -4.71 10.44
N VAL A 136 -3.75 -4.78 10.82
CA VAL A 136 -4.52 -3.61 11.29
C VAL A 136 -3.83 -2.99 12.49
N SER A 137 -3.48 -3.80 13.50
CA SER A 137 -2.79 -3.29 14.70
C SER A 137 -1.45 -2.61 14.38
N HIS A 138 -0.71 -3.11 13.37
CA HIS A 138 0.53 -2.48 12.91
C HIS A 138 0.31 -1.12 12.23
N ALA A 139 -0.78 -0.95 11.49
CA ALA A 139 -1.15 0.34 10.91
C ALA A 139 -1.63 1.31 12.01
N GLU A 140 -2.42 0.83 12.97
CA GLU A 140 -2.86 1.60 14.14
C GLU A 140 -1.67 2.11 14.97
N ALA A 141 -0.65 1.28 15.19
CA ALA A 141 0.55 1.65 15.93
C ALA A 141 1.26 2.89 15.34
N VAL A 142 1.20 3.08 14.02
CA VAL A 142 1.72 4.29 13.36
C VAL A 142 0.92 5.52 13.80
N LEU A 143 -0.41 5.45 13.73
CA LEU A 143 -1.28 6.58 14.10
C LEU A 143 -1.17 6.91 15.59
N GLN A 144 -1.09 5.88 16.45
CA GLN A 144 -0.89 6.02 17.89
C GLN A 144 0.47 6.68 18.21
N ALA A 145 1.55 6.25 17.55
CA ALA A 145 2.88 6.86 17.73
C ALA A 145 2.96 8.31 17.23
N LEU A 146 2.13 8.68 16.26
CA LEU A 146 1.97 10.05 15.76
C LEU A 146 0.97 10.89 16.56
N GLU A 147 0.35 10.29 17.59
CA GLU A 147 -0.65 10.94 18.46
C GLU A 147 -1.86 11.47 17.65
N LEU A 148 -2.28 10.72 16.62
CA LEU A 148 -3.38 11.10 15.73
C LEU A 148 -4.68 10.40 16.14
N PRO A 149 -5.78 11.12 16.37
CA PRO A 149 -7.09 10.50 16.57
C PRO A 149 -7.56 9.79 15.31
N TYR A 150 -8.04 8.55 15.44
CA TYR A 150 -8.50 7.74 14.32
C TYR A 150 -9.67 6.83 14.73
N ARG A 151 -10.32 6.25 13.72
CA ARG A 151 -11.29 5.16 13.88
C ARG A 151 -10.98 4.03 12.91
N VAL A 152 -11.39 2.81 13.28
CA VAL A 152 -11.30 1.63 12.42
C VAL A 152 -12.71 1.29 11.94
N VAL A 153 -12.87 1.10 10.64
CA VAL A 153 -14.14 0.81 9.98
C VAL A 153 -14.01 -0.51 9.24
N THR A 154 -14.93 -1.45 9.50
CA THR A 154 -15.06 -2.63 8.63
C THR A 154 -15.90 -2.24 7.42
N LEU A 155 -15.37 -2.43 6.21
CA LEU A 155 -16.12 -2.09 5.00
C LEU A 155 -17.29 -3.05 4.78
N CYS A 156 -18.40 -2.50 4.28
CA CYS A 156 -19.53 -3.33 3.84
C CYS A 156 -19.23 -3.93 2.46
N SER A 157 -19.96 -4.98 2.08
CA SER A 157 -19.71 -5.70 0.83
C SER A 157 -19.75 -4.84 -0.44
N GLY A 158 -20.54 -3.76 -0.44
CA GLY A 158 -20.66 -2.84 -1.58
C GLY A 158 -19.50 -1.86 -1.74
N ASP A 159 -18.66 -1.71 -0.70
CA ASP A 159 -17.55 -0.74 -0.67
C ASP A 159 -16.17 -1.43 -0.65
N MET A 160 -16.13 -2.76 -0.64
CA MET A 160 -14.88 -3.52 -0.69
C MET A 160 -14.20 -3.39 -2.06
N GLY A 161 -12.87 -3.31 -2.03
CA GLY A 161 -12.03 -3.38 -3.22
C GLY A 161 -12.14 -4.72 -3.95
N PHE A 162 -11.85 -4.74 -5.24
CA PHE A 162 -12.06 -5.89 -6.12
C PHE A 162 -11.39 -7.20 -5.67
N SER A 163 -10.22 -7.09 -5.05
CA SER A 163 -9.43 -8.26 -4.62
C SER A 163 -9.66 -8.61 -3.15
N GLY A 164 -10.37 -7.78 -2.37
CA GLY A 164 -10.56 -7.98 -0.92
C GLY A 164 -11.73 -8.90 -0.61
N ALA A 165 -11.51 -9.86 0.29
CA ALA A 165 -12.57 -10.68 0.90
C ALA A 165 -13.07 -10.08 2.23
N LYS A 166 -12.19 -9.38 2.95
CA LYS A 166 -12.50 -8.57 4.14
C LYS A 166 -11.51 -7.41 4.21
N THR A 167 -12.03 -6.21 4.47
CA THR A 167 -11.22 -4.98 4.52
C THR A 167 -11.57 -4.14 5.74
N TYR A 168 -10.54 -3.60 6.38
CA TYR A 168 -10.64 -2.56 7.40
C TYR A 168 -9.99 -1.28 6.88
N ASP A 169 -10.72 -0.18 6.96
CA ASP A 169 -10.17 1.15 6.74
C ASP A 169 -9.87 1.82 8.07
N LEU A 170 -8.68 2.40 8.18
CA LEU A 170 -8.34 3.33 9.25
C LEU A 170 -8.56 4.74 8.70
N GLU A 171 -9.35 5.51 9.42
CA GLU A 171 -9.63 6.88 9.07
C GLU A 171 -9.11 7.82 10.16
N VAL A 172 -8.33 8.81 9.77
CA VAL A 172 -7.71 9.81 10.66
C VAL A 172 -8.55 11.08 10.71
N TRP A 173 -8.61 11.70 11.89
CA TRP A 173 -9.29 12.97 12.09
C TRP A 173 -8.56 14.11 11.37
N LEU A 174 -9.28 14.90 10.57
CA LEU A 174 -8.78 16.12 9.94
C LEU A 174 -9.57 17.33 10.47
N PRO A 175 -8.98 18.13 11.40
CA PRO A 175 -9.63 19.31 11.98
C PRO A 175 -10.20 20.29 10.96
N ALA A 176 -9.47 20.58 9.87
CA ALA A 176 -9.92 21.56 8.88
C ALA A 176 -11.16 21.09 8.08
N GLN A 177 -11.39 19.78 8.03
CA GLN A 177 -12.54 19.18 7.36
C GLN A 177 -13.64 18.73 8.32
N ASN A 178 -13.38 18.80 9.64
CA ASN A 178 -14.28 18.35 10.70
C ASN A 178 -14.84 16.93 10.46
N THR A 179 -13.97 16.02 10.02
CA THR A 179 -14.36 14.62 9.72
C THR A 179 -13.16 13.68 9.78
N TYR A 180 -13.44 12.38 9.78
CA TYR A 180 -12.44 11.33 9.56
C TYR A 180 -12.25 11.08 8.05
N ARG A 181 -11.01 10.88 7.62
CA ARG A 181 -10.65 10.53 6.24
C ARG A 181 -9.73 9.32 6.23
N GLU A 182 -9.96 8.40 5.29
CA GLU A 182 -9.12 7.21 5.10
C GLU A 182 -7.62 7.57 5.03
N ILE A 183 -6.80 6.88 5.81
CA ILE A 183 -5.33 6.98 5.81
C ILE A 183 -4.64 5.63 5.57
N SER A 184 -5.36 4.54 5.84
CA SER A 184 -4.95 3.18 5.53
C SER A 184 -6.15 2.31 5.20
N SER A 185 -5.92 1.34 4.32
CA SER A 185 -6.83 0.23 4.04
C SER A 185 -6.04 -1.06 4.18
N CYS A 186 -6.55 -2.00 4.97
CA CYS A 186 -5.95 -3.31 5.25
C CYS A 186 -6.92 -4.41 4.83
N SER A 187 -6.48 -5.30 3.93
CA SER A 187 -7.34 -6.30 3.29
C SER A 187 -6.76 -7.71 3.39
N ASN A 188 -7.64 -8.68 3.66
CA ASN A 188 -7.38 -10.09 3.38
C ASN A 188 -7.98 -10.43 2.01
N CYS A 189 -7.14 -10.86 1.07
CA CYS A 189 -7.54 -11.25 -0.28
C CYS A 189 -7.79 -12.77 -0.43
N GLU A 190 -7.63 -13.52 0.66
CA GLU A 190 -7.64 -14.98 0.66
C GLU A 190 -6.77 -15.53 -0.50
N ALA A 191 -7.27 -16.54 -1.21
CA ALA A 191 -6.59 -17.12 -2.36
C ALA A 191 -6.82 -16.36 -3.69
N PHE A 192 -7.47 -15.18 -3.70
CA PHE A 192 -7.84 -14.50 -4.95
C PHE A 192 -6.62 -14.15 -5.81
N GLN A 193 -5.66 -13.44 -5.23
CA GLN A 193 -4.44 -13.05 -5.92
C GLN A 193 -3.54 -14.27 -6.14
N ALA A 194 -3.38 -15.13 -5.12
CA ALA A 194 -2.59 -16.36 -5.22
C ALA A 194 -3.02 -17.25 -6.40
N ARG A 195 -4.32 -17.36 -6.67
CA ARG A 195 -4.85 -18.11 -7.81
C ARG A 195 -4.43 -17.52 -9.15
N ARG A 196 -4.44 -16.20 -9.29
CA ARG A 196 -3.99 -15.50 -10.52
C ARG A 196 -2.48 -15.61 -10.71
N MET A 197 -1.73 -15.54 -9.62
CA MET A 197 -0.27 -15.59 -9.61
C MET A 197 0.30 -17.01 -9.58
N GLN A 198 -0.54 -18.02 -9.41
CA GLN A 198 -0.13 -19.42 -9.21
C GLN A 198 0.83 -19.61 -8.00
N ALA A 199 0.70 -18.76 -6.98
CA ALA A 199 1.50 -18.78 -5.77
C ALA A 199 0.97 -19.83 -4.78
N ARG A 200 1.84 -20.75 -4.35
CA ARG A 200 1.47 -21.91 -3.55
C ARG A 200 2.46 -22.16 -2.43
N PHE A 201 2.11 -23.03 -1.50
CA PHE A 201 3.00 -23.62 -0.52
C PHE A 201 2.80 -25.14 -0.45
N ARG A 202 3.74 -25.89 0.13
CA ARG A 202 3.54 -27.31 0.43
C ARG A 202 2.89 -27.47 1.81
N ASN A 203 1.70 -28.03 1.86
CA ASN A 203 1.05 -28.32 3.14
C ASN A 203 1.68 -29.54 3.84
N ALA A 204 1.20 -29.87 5.04
CA ALA A 204 1.73 -30.98 5.85
C ALA A 204 1.67 -32.36 5.15
N ALA A 205 0.78 -32.53 4.16
CA ALA A 205 0.69 -33.74 3.33
C ALA A 205 1.60 -33.70 2.09
N GLY A 206 2.44 -32.67 1.95
CA GLY A 206 3.33 -32.46 0.80
C GLY A 206 2.63 -31.97 -0.47
N LYS A 207 1.32 -31.70 -0.41
CA LYS A 207 0.53 -31.27 -1.56
C LYS A 207 0.62 -29.75 -1.74
N PRO A 208 0.80 -29.25 -2.97
CA PRO A 208 0.73 -27.82 -3.24
C PRO A 208 -0.67 -27.27 -2.98
N GLU A 209 -0.75 -26.19 -2.22
CA GLU A 209 -1.97 -25.47 -1.87
C GLU A 209 -1.76 -23.97 -2.06
N LEU A 210 -2.82 -23.21 -2.37
CA LEU A 210 -2.70 -21.76 -2.57
C LEU A 210 -2.41 -21.07 -1.24
N VAL A 211 -1.49 -20.11 -1.26
CA VAL A 211 -1.30 -19.19 -0.13
C VAL A 211 -2.46 -18.21 -0.03
N HIS A 212 -2.61 -17.58 1.13
CA HIS A 212 -3.43 -16.38 1.26
C HIS A 212 -2.56 -15.13 1.23
N THR A 213 -3.07 -14.06 0.60
CA THR A 213 -2.36 -12.78 0.50
C THR A 213 -3.11 -11.70 1.25
N LEU A 214 -2.35 -10.83 1.92
CA LEU A 214 -2.86 -9.68 2.65
C LEU A 214 -2.02 -8.46 2.31
N ASN A 215 -2.65 -7.30 2.32
CA ASN A 215 -1.99 -6.03 2.13
C ASN A 215 -2.61 -4.93 2.99
N GLY A 216 -1.79 -3.96 3.38
CA GLY A 216 -2.19 -2.89 4.27
C GLY A 216 -1.29 -1.68 4.15
N SER A 217 -1.86 -0.49 4.22
CA SER A 217 -1.05 0.74 4.23
C SER A 217 -0.52 1.00 5.64
N GLY A 218 0.79 1.18 5.80
CA GLY A 218 1.44 1.48 7.09
C GLY A 218 2.18 2.81 7.15
N VAL A 219 1.77 3.90 6.50
CA VAL A 219 0.46 4.37 6.03
C VAL A 219 0.63 5.11 4.69
N ALA A 220 -0.42 5.75 4.15
CA ALA A 220 -0.25 6.73 3.07
C ALA A 220 0.45 8.00 3.60
N VAL A 221 1.72 8.21 3.22
CA VAL A 221 2.62 9.20 3.83
C VAL A 221 2.11 10.63 3.64
N GLY A 222 1.65 10.96 2.43
CA GLY A 222 1.09 12.29 2.14
C GLY A 222 -0.12 12.63 3.02
N ARG A 223 -1.04 11.67 3.24
CA ARG A 223 -2.20 11.86 4.12
C ARG A 223 -1.79 11.95 5.59
N ALA A 224 -0.81 11.16 6.02
CA ALA A 224 -0.25 11.26 7.37
C ALA A 224 0.38 12.63 7.63
N MET A 225 1.09 13.19 6.65
CA MET A 225 1.65 14.54 6.74
C MET A 225 0.55 15.60 6.92
N VAL A 226 -0.55 15.53 6.15
CA VAL A 226 -1.71 16.43 6.35
C VAL A 226 -2.25 16.29 7.78
N ALA A 227 -2.46 15.06 8.25
CA ALA A 227 -3.00 14.83 9.59
C ALA A 227 -2.08 15.35 10.69
N VAL A 228 -0.75 15.16 10.58
CA VAL A 228 0.22 15.70 11.54
C VAL A 228 0.19 17.22 11.55
N LEU A 229 0.24 17.85 10.37
CA LEU A 229 0.22 19.32 10.26
C LEU A 229 -1.05 19.92 10.85
N GLU A 230 -2.22 19.34 10.59
CA GLU A 230 -3.49 19.89 11.08
C GLU A 230 -3.72 19.63 12.57
N ASN A 231 -3.40 18.43 13.09
CA ASN A 231 -3.69 18.07 14.48
C ASN A 231 -2.68 18.67 15.46
N HIS A 232 -1.47 18.97 15.02
CA HIS A 232 -0.40 19.50 15.88
C HIS A 232 -0.10 20.99 15.63
N GLN A 233 -0.96 21.72 14.91
CA GLN A 233 -0.80 23.15 14.67
C GLN A 233 -0.96 23.99 15.94
N ASN A 234 -0.22 25.08 16.02
CA ASN A 234 -0.30 26.10 17.05
C ASN A 234 -0.88 27.41 16.49
N ALA A 235 -1.34 28.30 17.36
CA ALA A 235 -1.97 29.56 16.97
C ALA A 235 -1.04 30.52 16.17
N ASP A 236 0.27 30.38 16.30
CA ASP A 236 1.29 31.16 15.59
C ASP A 236 1.68 30.55 14.22
N GLY A 237 1.02 29.47 13.81
CA GLY A 237 1.30 28.74 12.57
C GLY A 237 2.44 27.72 12.68
N SER A 238 3.11 27.61 13.84
CA SER A 238 4.06 26.53 14.09
C SER A 238 3.33 25.18 14.28
N VAL A 239 4.06 24.07 14.14
CA VAL A 239 3.53 22.72 14.31
C VAL A 239 4.40 21.96 15.32
N ASN A 240 3.78 21.42 16.37
CA ASN A 240 4.48 20.55 17.31
C ASN A 240 4.85 19.23 16.62
N VAL A 241 6.08 18.79 16.78
CA VAL A 241 6.56 17.53 16.19
C VAL A 241 6.23 16.38 17.16
N PRO A 242 5.44 15.37 16.75
CA PRO A 242 5.19 14.18 17.54
C PRO A 242 6.49 13.53 18.02
N ALA A 243 6.51 13.00 19.24
CA ALA A 243 7.74 12.48 19.83
C ALA A 243 8.43 11.42 18.96
N ALA A 244 7.64 10.57 18.29
CA ALA A 244 8.13 9.54 17.38
C ALA A 244 8.88 10.07 16.15
N LEU A 245 8.62 11.30 15.71
CA LEU A 245 9.25 11.90 14.52
C LEU A 245 10.53 12.69 14.85
N ARG A 246 10.70 13.16 16.09
CA ARG A 246 11.82 14.03 16.48
C ARG A 246 13.21 13.43 16.14
N PRO A 247 13.49 12.13 16.37
CA PRO A 247 14.79 11.55 16.01
C PRO A 247 15.10 11.63 14.50
N TYR A 248 14.09 11.68 13.64
CA TYR A 248 14.24 11.80 12.19
C TYR A 248 14.34 13.24 11.71
N LEU A 249 14.02 14.21 12.57
CA LEU A 249 14.03 15.65 12.30
C LEU A 249 15.08 16.37 13.15
N GLY A 250 16.24 15.74 13.39
CA GLY A 250 17.35 16.36 14.11
C GLY A 250 17.08 16.67 15.59
N GLY A 251 16.01 16.12 16.17
CA GLY A 251 15.56 16.42 17.53
C GLY A 251 14.60 17.61 17.63
N ASP A 252 14.21 18.22 16.51
CA ASP A 252 13.33 19.38 16.51
C ASP A 252 11.96 19.03 17.11
N ALA A 253 11.55 19.79 18.12
CA ALA A 253 10.26 19.62 18.78
C ALA A 253 9.14 20.45 18.13
N VAL A 254 9.48 21.44 17.31
CA VAL A 254 8.52 22.37 16.68
C VAL A 254 9.03 22.76 15.30
N LEU A 255 8.16 22.65 14.29
CA LEU A 255 8.37 23.23 12.96
C LEU A 255 7.83 24.66 12.94
N LYS A 256 8.62 25.62 12.46
CA LYS A 256 8.22 27.03 12.36
C LYS A 256 7.90 27.41 10.91
N PRO A 257 6.93 28.30 10.67
CA PRO A 257 6.75 28.92 9.36
C PRO A 257 8.05 29.59 8.91
N VAL A 258 8.37 29.45 7.63
CA VAL A 258 9.49 30.15 6.97
C VAL A 258 9.04 31.53 6.52
#